data_AF-A0A415KB57-F1
#
_entry.id   AF-A0A415KB57-F1
#
_cell.length_a   1.000
_cell.length_b   1.000
_cell.length_c   1.000
_cell.angle_alpha   90.00
_cell.angle_beta   90.00
_cell.angle_gamma   90.00
#
_symmetry.space_group_name_H-M   'P 1'
#
loop_
_entity.id
_entity.type
_entity.pdbx_description
1 polymer ?
#
loop_
_entity_poly.entity_id
_entity_poly.type
_entity_poly.pdbx_seq_one_letter_code
_entity_poly.pdbx_strand_id
1 'polypeptide(L)'
;MEGKAMPQEESVLRLGRDEALEAARLWQECGDAREFACRVLGSVMNALMDSEAQQMCGASRNERSDGRENSRNGYRPRSLKTAVGDVELEIPKLRHGTYYPEGMLARWSRVDTSVAAIVQEMYVCGVSTRKVERVASKLGISSLSSSEVSSLCSDLDAEVAEFRRRDLSGTPCCYLWLDATYMSCRVGSSVVSQGVVTAIGLGADGRKHFLGCDVVDTESEDSWAAFLGGLRERGLAGVRLVVSDSHAGLVAAVSRLFQGCAWQRCVTHLQRNLQSACSGRPEDSKAAVRDLVHAAVYQDDPDLARCVWAEAAPWVASVSARAGEVFEQAEDSALAFTAFPRAHWAKLRTNNVQERANREIKRRYRVVQSFPSRESMLRLTCASLMETEGQWSQQRVFSEASAAEGFAEPADRPAPTEGRRRALGRRAREIVDEIVERRGLKKE
;
A
#
# COMPACT_ATOMS: atom_id res chain seq x y z
N MET A 1 -28.14 -49.21 3.10
CA MET A 1 -27.46 -47.97 2.70
C MET A 1 -28.54 -46.94 2.45
N GLU A 2 -28.96 -46.26 3.51
CA GLU A 2 -29.97 -45.21 3.43
C GLU A 2 -29.32 -43.95 2.87
N GLY A 3 -29.90 -43.43 1.78
CA GLY A 3 -29.50 -42.17 1.17
C GLY A 3 -29.79 -41.04 2.13
N LYS A 4 -28.73 -40.35 2.56
CA LYS A 4 -28.82 -39.14 3.38
C LYS A 4 -29.41 -38.04 2.51
N ALA A 5 -30.70 -37.76 2.70
CA ALA A 5 -31.38 -36.64 2.05
C ALA A 5 -30.64 -35.33 2.41
N MET A 6 -30.22 -34.57 1.40
CA MET A 6 -29.74 -33.22 1.61
C MET A 6 -30.85 -32.39 2.27
N PRO A 7 -30.54 -31.53 3.26
CA PRO A 7 -31.53 -30.63 3.81
C PRO A 7 -32.03 -29.74 2.67
N GLN A 8 -33.35 -29.71 2.44
CA GLN A 8 -33.94 -28.72 1.56
C GLN A 8 -33.69 -27.35 2.20
N GLU A 9 -32.84 -26.53 1.58
CA GLU A 9 -32.69 -25.13 1.96
C GLU A 9 -34.06 -24.46 1.85
N GLU A 10 -34.66 -24.12 3.00
CA GLU A 10 -35.93 -23.40 3.01
C GLU A 10 -35.73 -22.03 2.37
N SER A 11 -36.50 -21.76 1.30
CA SER A 11 -36.48 -20.45 0.62
C SER A 11 -36.78 -19.33 1.62
N VAL A 12 -35.90 -18.33 1.66
CA VAL A 12 -36.00 -17.15 2.54
C VAL A 12 -37.28 -16.35 2.30
N LEU A 13 -37.77 -16.34 1.06
CA LEU A 13 -39.08 -15.81 0.68
C LEU A 13 -39.94 -16.98 0.15
N ARG A 14 -40.91 -17.41 0.95
CA ARG A 14 -41.94 -18.35 0.46
C ARG A 14 -42.93 -17.55 -0.38
N LEU A 15 -42.64 -17.42 -1.68
CA LEU A 15 -43.58 -16.85 -2.63
C LEU A 15 -44.73 -17.84 -2.82
N GLY A 16 -45.96 -17.40 -2.59
CA GLY A 16 -47.14 -18.15 -2.98
C GLY A 16 -47.28 -18.20 -4.50
N ARG A 17 -48.31 -18.91 -4.98
CA ARG A 17 -48.53 -19.09 -6.41
C ARG A 17 -48.75 -17.75 -7.13
N ASP A 18 -49.46 -16.83 -6.49
CA ASP A 18 -49.80 -15.55 -7.10
C ASP A 18 -48.57 -14.63 -7.16
N GLU A 19 -47.77 -14.57 -6.11
CA GLU A 19 -46.52 -13.81 -6.09
C GLU A 19 -45.49 -14.38 -7.08
N ALA A 20 -45.44 -15.71 -7.25
CA ALA A 20 -44.59 -16.34 -8.25
C ALA A 20 -45.03 -16.01 -9.69
N LEU A 21 -46.34 -15.94 -9.95
CA LEU A 21 -46.88 -15.52 -11.24
C LEU A 21 -46.60 -14.04 -11.53
N GLU A 22 -46.70 -13.17 -10.53
CA GLU A 22 -46.33 -11.76 -10.65
C GLU A 22 -44.83 -11.59 -10.91
N ALA A 23 -43.97 -12.31 -10.17
CA ALA A 23 -42.53 -12.30 -10.41
C ALA A 23 -42.20 -12.79 -11.83
N ALA A 24 -42.88 -13.83 -12.33
CA ALA A 24 -42.68 -14.32 -13.69
C ALA A 24 -43.12 -13.30 -14.75
N ARG A 25 -44.21 -12.55 -14.53
CA ARG A 25 -44.62 -11.44 -15.41
C ARG A 25 -43.59 -10.32 -15.40
N LEU A 26 -43.14 -9.92 -14.20
CA LEU A 26 -42.11 -8.89 -14.04
C LEU A 26 -40.81 -9.30 -14.77
N TRP A 27 -40.40 -10.56 -14.68
CA TRP A 27 -39.25 -11.08 -15.42
C TRP A 27 -39.40 -10.94 -16.93
N GLN A 28 -40.58 -11.22 -17.48
CA GLN A 28 -40.84 -11.09 -18.92
C GLN A 28 -40.73 -9.65 -19.43
N GLU A 29 -40.93 -8.66 -18.57
CA GLU A 29 -40.77 -7.24 -18.89
C GLU A 29 -39.32 -6.74 -18.74
N CYS A 30 -38.45 -7.51 -18.10
CA CYS A 30 -37.06 -7.15 -17.86
C CYS A 30 -36.15 -7.66 -18.97
N GLY A 31 -35.16 -6.84 -19.37
CA GLY A 31 -34.18 -7.23 -20.37
C GLY A 31 -33.10 -8.18 -19.84
N ASP A 32 -32.85 -8.16 -18.53
CA ASP A 32 -31.86 -9.00 -17.87
C ASP A 32 -32.18 -9.23 -16.37
N ALA A 33 -31.38 -10.08 -15.73
CA ALA A 33 -31.55 -10.41 -14.31
C ALA A 33 -31.30 -9.23 -13.36
N ARG A 34 -30.48 -8.26 -13.78
CA ARG A 34 -30.16 -7.08 -13.00
C ARG A 34 -31.36 -6.15 -12.93
N GLU A 35 -32.01 -5.88 -14.06
CA GLU A 35 -33.23 -5.08 -14.13
C GLU A 35 -34.35 -5.72 -13.29
N PHE A 36 -34.52 -7.04 -13.40
CA PHE A 36 -35.46 -7.79 -12.56
C PHE A 36 -35.15 -7.63 -11.07
N ALA A 37 -33.89 -7.83 -10.66
CA ALA A 37 -33.47 -7.66 -9.28
C ALA A 37 -33.71 -6.23 -8.76
N CYS A 38 -33.45 -5.21 -9.58
CA CYS A 38 -33.69 -3.81 -9.24
C CYS A 38 -35.18 -3.55 -8.94
N ARG A 39 -36.08 -4.03 -9.81
CA ARG A 39 -37.52 -3.86 -9.64
C ARG A 39 -38.04 -4.63 -8.42
N VAL A 40 -37.62 -5.90 -8.25
CA VAL A 40 -37.99 -6.72 -7.09
C VAL A 40 -37.53 -6.08 -5.79
N LEU A 41 -36.28 -5.60 -5.73
CA LEU A 41 -35.75 -4.91 -4.56
C LEU A 41 -36.57 -3.67 -4.22
N GLY A 42 -36.90 -2.83 -5.20
CA GLY A 42 -37.76 -1.66 -5.01
C GLY A 42 -39.14 -2.03 -4.48
N SER A 43 -39.79 -3.04 -5.07
CA SER A 43 -41.10 -3.53 -4.60
C SER A 43 -41.06 -4.03 -3.15
N VAL A 44 -40.05 -4.82 -2.79
CA VAL A 44 -39.90 -5.35 -1.42
C VAL A 44 -39.61 -4.23 -0.43
N MET A 45 -38.69 -3.31 -0.74
CA MET A 45 -38.39 -2.18 0.13
C MET A 45 -39.60 -1.26 0.33
N ASN A 46 -40.35 -0.97 -0.73
CA ASN A 46 -41.58 -0.18 -0.63
C ASN A 46 -42.65 -0.89 0.20
N ALA A 47 -42.81 -2.22 0.05
CA ALA A 47 -43.75 -3.00 0.86
C ALA A 47 -43.37 -3.01 2.35
N LEU A 48 -42.09 -3.14 2.67
CA LEU A 48 -41.58 -3.07 4.05
C LEU A 48 -41.85 -1.69 4.66
N MET A 49 -41.52 -0.60 3.95
CA MET A 49 -41.81 0.76 4.41
C MET A 49 -43.32 1.00 4.56
N ASP A 50 -44.13 0.40 3.69
CA ASP A 50 -45.58 0.47 3.78
C ASP A 50 -46.12 -0.22 5.02
N SER A 51 -45.55 -1.37 5.37
CA SER A 51 -45.87 -2.10 6.60
C SER A 51 -45.50 -1.32 7.86
N GLU A 52 -44.28 -0.75 7.92
CA GLU A 52 -43.84 0.10 9.04
C GLU A 52 -44.76 1.30 9.23
N ALA A 53 -45.09 2.01 8.14
CA ALA A 53 -46.00 3.15 8.19
C ALA A 53 -47.43 2.76 8.61
N GLN A 54 -47.91 1.57 8.22
CA GLN A 54 -49.20 1.03 8.65
C GLN A 54 -49.21 0.75 10.15
N GLN A 55 -48.16 0.12 10.68
CA GLN A 55 -48.02 -0.12 12.12
C GLN A 55 -48.06 1.20 12.91
N MET A 56 -47.36 2.23 12.44
CA MET A 56 -47.40 3.57 13.04
C MET A 56 -48.76 4.27 12.96
N CYS A 57 -49.65 3.88 12.03
CA CYS A 57 -50.99 4.44 11.92
C CYS A 57 -52.05 3.67 12.73
N GLY A 58 -51.75 2.44 13.15
CA GLY A 58 -52.70 1.54 13.80
C GLY A 58 -53.80 0.99 12.89
N ALA A 59 -53.73 1.20 11.57
CA ALA A 59 -54.74 0.76 10.61
C ALA A 59 -54.18 0.67 9.18
N SER A 60 -54.73 -0.24 8.38
CA SER A 60 -54.35 -0.41 6.98
C SER A 60 -54.78 0.80 6.13
N ARG A 61 -54.24 0.89 4.91
CA ARG A 61 -54.63 1.93 3.96
C ARG A 61 -56.14 1.84 3.67
N ASN A 62 -56.84 2.97 3.80
CA ASN A 62 -58.30 3.10 3.59
C ASN A 62 -59.20 2.26 4.51
N GLU A 63 -58.64 1.56 5.49
CA GLU A 63 -59.41 0.78 6.46
C GLU A 63 -60.09 1.70 7.49
N ARG A 64 -61.40 1.54 7.68
CA ARG A 64 -62.09 2.18 8.81
C ARG A 64 -61.82 1.36 10.07
N SER A 65 -61.08 1.94 11.00
CA SER A 65 -60.71 1.32 12.27
C SER A 65 -60.83 2.36 13.38
N ASP A 66 -61.45 1.97 14.49
CA ASP A 66 -61.59 2.80 15.68
C ASP A 66 -60.24 2.97 16.41
N GLY A 67 -59.25 2.11 16.12
CA GLY A 67 -57.88 2.16 16.66
C GLY A 67 -56.91 2.99 15.81
N ARG A 68 -57.38 3.74 14.82
CA ARG A 68 -56.53 4.56 13.95
C ARG A 68 -56.03 5.80 14.68
N GLU A 69 -54.71 5.90 14.87
CA GLU A 69 -54.07 7.04 15.55
C GLU A 69 -53.52 8.09 14.57
N ASN A 70 -53.22 7.70 13.34
CA ASN A 70 -52.69 8.59 12.30
C ASN A 70 -53.17 8.18 10.90
N SER A 71 -52.81 8.96 9.88
CA SER A 71 -53.16 8.66 8.49
C SER A 71 -52.02 8.97 7.54
N ARG A 72 -52.01 8.28 6.40
CA ARG A 72 -51.02 8.47 5.32
C ARG A 72 -51.37 9.70 4.49
N ASN A 73 -50.36 10.43 4.04
CA ASN A 73 -50.49 11.65 3.23
C ASN A 73 -49.63 11.56 1.95
N GLY A 74 -49.75 10.42 1.25
CA GLY A 74 -48.99 10.12 0.04
C GLY A 74 -47.54 9.70 0.31
N TYR A 75 -46.68 9.91 -0.68
CA TYR A 75 -45.30 9.43 -0.70
C TYR A 75 -44.30 10.54 -1.05
N ARG A 76 -43.03 10.35 -0.67
CA ARG A 76 -41.88 11.14 -1.13
C ARG A 76 -41.01 10.25 -2.02
N PRO A 77 -40.81 10.59 -3.30
CA PRO A 77 -39.91 9.83 -4.15
C PRO A 77 -38.46 9.97 -3.65
N ARG A 78 -37.72 8.88 -3.70
CA ARG A 78 -36.28 8.83 -3.43
C ARG A 78 -35.65 7.75 -4.29
N SER A 79 -34.69 8.13 -5.13
CA SER A 79 -33.82 7.16 -5.81
C SER A 79 -32.67 6.71 -4.88
N LEU A 80 -32.42 5.41 -4.82
CA LEU A 80 -31.30 4.77 -4.12
C LEU A 80 -30.40 4.05 -5.13
N LYS A 81 -29.14 4.46 -5.22
CA LYS A 81 -28.14 3.83 -6.09
C LYS A 81 -27.66 2.53 -5.44
N THR A 82 -27.91 1.38 -6.06
CA THR A 82 -27.53 0.05 -5.56
C THR A 82 -26.64 -0.71 -6.55
N ALA A 83 -26.08 -1.86 -6.15
CA ALA A 83 -25.26 -2.68 -7.06
C ALA A 83 -26.03 -3.23 -8.27
N VAL A 84 -27.37 -3.25 -8.22
CA VAL A 84 -28.24 -3.68 -9.33
C VAL A 84 -28.82 -2.50 -10.12
N GLY A 85 -28.48 -1.27 -9.75
CA GLY A 85 -28.94 -0.04 -10.41
C GLY A 85 -29.70 0.88 -9.46
N ASP A 86 -30.34 1.90 -10.05
CA ASP A 86 -31.13 2.88 -9.30
C ASP A 86 -32.50 2.32 -8.94
N VAL A 87 -32.74 2.17 -7.64
CA VAL A 87 -34.01 1.71 -7.07
C VAL A 87 -34.84 2.93 -6.71
N GLU A 88 -35.98 3.09 -7.35
CA GLU A 88 -36.95 4.14 -7.02
C GLU A 88 -37.81 3.73 -5.82
N LEU A 89 -37.74 4.52 -4.77
CA LEU A 89 -38.43 4.29 -3.50
C LEU A 89 -39.53 5.34 -3.28
N GLU A 90 -40.64 4.87 -2.75
CA GLU A 90 -41.78 5.69 -2.37
C GLU A 90 -41.85 5.77 -0.84
N ILE A 91 -41.13 6.73 -0.24
CA ILE A 91 -41.11 6.86 1.22
C ILE A 91 -42.48 7.37 1.70
N PRO A 92 -43.20 6.63 2.56
CA PRO A 92 -44.49 7.05 3.10
C PRO A 92 -44.43 8.39 3.84
N LYS A 93 -45.48 9.20 3.68
CA LYS A 93 -45.72 10.41 4.47
C LYS A 93 -46.86 10.16 5.45
N LEU A 94 -46.68 10.62 6.68
CA LEU A 94 -47.73 10.64 7.69
C LEU A 94 -48.37 12.03 7.76
N ARG A 95 -49.63 12.11 8.20
CA ARG A 95 -50.36 13.37 8.34
C ARG A 95 -49.88 14.18 9.54
N HIS A 96 -49.51 13.49 10.62
CA HIS A 96 -48.84 14.05 11.78
C HIS A 96 -47.47 13.38 11.99
N GLY A 97 -46.43 14.17 12.27
CA GLY A 97 -45.06 13.68 12.46
C GLY A 97 -44.32 13.39 11.15
N THR A 98 -43.14 12.75 11.27
CA THR A 98 -42.30 12.36 10.13
C THR A 98 -41.96 10.89 10.21
N TYR A 99 -42.14 10.18 9.08
CA TYR A 99 -41.64 8.82 8.92
C TYR A 99 -40.29 8.84 8.19
N TYR A 100 -39.36 8.03 8.68
CA TYR A 100 -38.11 7.73 8.00
C TYR A 100 -37.73 6.27 8.31
N PRO A 101 -37.40 5.45 7.29
CA PRO A 101 -37.11 4.02 7.48
C PRO A 101 -35.70 3.83 8.06
N GLU A 102 -35.57 4.05 9.37
CA GLU A 102 -34.32 3.83 10.10
C GLU A 102 -33.96 2.34 10.07
N GLY A 103 -32.69 2.03 9.74
CA GLY A 103 -32.21 0.66 9.55
C GLY A 103 -32.23 0.18 8.09
N MET A 104 -33.12 0.72 7.24
CA MET A 104 -33.11 0.42 5.81
C MET A 104 -32.31 1.45 5.01
N LEU A 105 -32.41 2.74 5.36
CA LEU A 105 -31.77 3.82 4.60
C LEU A 105 -30.92 4.72 5.49
N ALA A 106 -29.65 4.93 5.11
CA ALA A 106 -28.83 5.96 5.74
C ALA A 106 -29.39 7.36 5.46
N ARG A 107 -29.46 8.22 6.49
CA ARG A 107 -29.85 9.62 6.32
C ARG A 107 -28.81 10.33 5.45
N TRP A 108 -29.27 11.23 4.58
CA TRP A 108 -28.42 12.07 3.71
C TRP A 108 -27.61 11.35 2.61
N SER A 109 -27.47 10.02 2.63
CA SER A 109 -26.89 9.25 1.52
C SER A 109 -27.93 8.80 0.51
N ARG A 110 -27.61 8.84 -0.79
CA ARG A 110 -28.40 8.21 -1.86
C ARG A 110 -27.72 6.97 -2.44
N VAL A 111 -26.63 6.53 -1.83
CA VAL A 111 -25.81 5.43 -2.31
C VAL A 111 -25.84 4.34 -1.25
N ASP A 112 -26.14 3.11 -1.68
CA ASP A 112 -26.06 1.94 -0.83
C ASP A 112 -24.61 1.63 -0.44
N THR A 113 -24.42 1.04 0.73
CA THR A 113 -23.11 0.64 1.27
C THR A 113 -22.34 -0.27 0.31
N SER A 114 -23.02 -1.15 -0.44
CA SER A 114 -22.35 -2.02 -1.40
C SER A 114 -21.73 -1.24 -2.57
N VAL A 115 -22.43 -0.20 -3.05
CA VAL A 115 -21.93 0.66 -4.13
C VAL A 115 -20.79 1.54 -3.62
N ALA A 116 -20.89 2.05 -2.40
CA ALA A 116 -19.82 2.80 -1.75
C ALA A 116 -18.52 1.97 -1.70
N ALA A 117 -18.61 0.71 -1.24
CA ALA A 117 -17.47 -0.20 -1.18
C ALA A 117 -16.86 -0.50 -2.57
N ILE A 118 -17.69 -0.73 -3.60
CA ILE A 118 -17.20 -0.94 -4.97
C ILE A 118 -16.47 0.31 -5.49
N VAL A 119 -17.00 1.50 -5.22
CA VAL A 119 -16.39 2.77 -5.63
C VAL A 119 -15.06 3.00 -4.92
N GLN A 120 -14.99 2.72 -3.61
CA GLN A 120 -13.76 2.78 -2.83
C GLN A 120 -12.71 1.81 -3.38
N GLU A 121 -13.08 0.56 -3.63
CA GLU A 121 -12.17 -0.45 -4.19
C GLU A 121 -11.65 -0.02 -5.58
N MET A 122 -12.52 0.48 -6.44
CA MET A 122 -12.11 1.05 -7.73
C MET A 122 -11.12 2.21 -7.57
N TYR A 123 -11.35 3.09 -6.59
CA TYR A 123 -10.45 4.21 -6.29
C TYR A 123 -9.07 3.69 -5.84
N VAL A 124 -9.03 2.73 -4.92
CA VAL A 124 -7.80 2.08 -4.44
C VAL A 124 -7.07 1.38 -5.58
N CYS A 125 -7.80 0.72 -6.48
CA CYS A 125 -7.26 0.13 -7.71
C CYS A 125 -6.76 1.17 -8.75
N GLY A 126 -6.90 2.47 -8.48
CA GLY A 126 -6.46 3.55 -9.36
C GLY A 126 -7.36 3.76 -10.58
N VAL A 127 -8.64 3.42 -10.49
CA VAL A 127 -9.64 3.73 -11.52
C VAL A 127 -10.01 5.21 -11.41
N SER A 128 -9.89 5.97 -12.51
CA SER A 128 -10.27 7.39 -12.50
C SER A 128 -11.77 7.55 -12.28
N THR A 129 -12.20 8.67 -11.68
CA THR A 129 -13.62 8.97 -11.41
C THR A 129 -14.50 8.85 -12.65
N ARG A 130 -14.00 9.30 -13.82
CA ARG A 130 -14.68 9.15 -15.12
C ARG A 130 -14.86 7.69 -15.54
N LYS A 131 -13.89 6.82 -15.25
CA LYS A 131 -14.00 5.38 -15.52
C LYS A 131 -14.95 4.71 -14.52
N VAL A 132 -14.95 5.11 -13.25
CA VAL A 132 -15.92 4.65 -12.25
C VAL A 132 -17.33 4.94 -12.71
N GLU A 133 -17.61 6.18 -13.11
CA GLU A 133 -18.92 6.60 -13.64
C GLU A 133 -19.34 5.75 -14.86
N ARG A 134 -18.42 5.49 -15.79
CA ARG A 134 -18.70 4.65 -16.96
C ARG A 134 -19.04 3.21 -16.58
N VAL A 135 -18.38 2.64 -15.57
CA VAL A 135 -18.70 1.28 -15.09
C VAL A 135 -20.03 1.28 -14.34
N ALA A 136 -20.28 2.27 -13.49
CA ALA A 136 -21.54 2.41 -12.76
C ALA A 136 -22.76 2.54 -13.71
N SER A 137 -22.61 3.31 -14.79
CA SER A 137 -23.63 3.42 -15.84
C SER A 137 -23.95 2.07 -16.48
N LYS A 138 -22.95 1.18 -16.66
CA LYS A 138 -23.17 -0.19 -17.16
C LYS A 138 -23.90 -1.09 -16.15
N LEU A 139 -23.86 -0.77 -14.87
CA LEU A 139 -24.66 -1.41 -13.82
C LEU A 139 -26.05 -0.75 -13.65
N GLY A 140 -26.40 0.23 -14.50
CA GLY A 140 -27.68 0.93 -14.47
C GLY A 140 -27.80 1.96 -13.35
N ILE A 141 -26.68 2.48 -12.86
CA ILE A 141 -26.63 3.64 -11.97
C ILE A 141 -26.63 4.91 -12.82
N SER A 142 -27.61 5.80 -12.66
CA SER A 142 -27.85 6.93 -13.59
C SER A 142 -26.70 7.93 -13.68
N SER A 143 -25.99 8.17 -12.59
CA SER A 143 -24.78 9.00 -12.55
C SER A 143 -24.00 8.80 -11.26
N LEU A 144 -22.68 8.94 -11.30
CA LEU A 144 -21.83 9.09 -10.11
C LEU A 144 -20.86 10.22 -10.38
N SER A 145 -21.19 11.41 -9.89
CA SER A 145 -20.34 12.58 -10.07
C SER A 145 -18.97 12.41 -9.42
N SER A 146 -17.97 13.14 -9.90
CA SER A 146 -16.63 13.11 -9.29
C SER A 146 -16.64 13.54 -7.81
N SER A 147 -17.53 14.46 -7.43
CA SER A 147 -17.75 14.87 -6.04
C SER A 147 -18.37 13.76 -5.19
N GLU A 148 -19.35 13.01 -5.73
CA GLU A 148 -19.92 11.86 -5.03
C GLU A 148 -18.88 10.76 -4.83
N VAL A 149 -18.11 10.42 -5.87
CA VAL A 149 -17.01 9.45 -5.75
C VAL A 149 -16.00 9.88 -4.68
N SER A 150 -15.62 11.16 -4.67
CA SER A 150 -14.71 11.69 -3.64
C SER A 150 -15.30 11.61 -2.23
N SER A 151 -16.60 11.85 -2.08
CA SER A 151 -17.30 11.75 -0.78
C SER A 151 -17.37 10.31 -0.31
N LEU A 152 -17.68 9.36 -1.20
CA LEU A 152 -17.70 7.93 -0.87
C LEU A 152 -16.31 7.42 -0.47
N CYS A 153 -15.24 7.99 -1.04
CA CYS A 153 -13.88 7.65 -0.66
C CYS A 153 -13.42 8.32 0.64
N SER A 154 -14.18 9.27 1.21
CA SER A 154 -13.77 9.94 2.46
C SER A 154 -13.80 9.02 3.68
N ASP A 155 -14.58 7.93 3.64
CA ASP A 155 -14.56 6.92 4.71
C ASP A 155 -13.18 6.25 4.84
N LEU A 156 -12.41 6.19 3.75
CA LEU A 156 -11.02 5.72 3.77
C LEU A 156 -10.12 6.62 4.63
N ASP A 157 -10.49 7.88 4.87
CA ASP A 157 -9.68 8.78 5.70
C ASP A 157 -9.59 8.29 7.15
N ALA A 158 -10.66 7.68 7.67
CA ALA A 158 -10.66 7.10 9.01
C ALA A 158 -9.69 5.92 9.10
N GLU A 159 -9.78 4.99 8.15
CA GLU A 159 -8.88 3.83 8.03
C GLU A 159 -7.41 4.25 7.85
N VAL A 160 -7.16 5.25 7.00
CA VAL A 160 -5.82 5.79 6.76
C VAL A 160 -5.27 6.48 8.02
N ALA A 161 -6.12 7.19 8.75
CA ALA A 161 -5.73 7.84 9.98
C ALA A 161 -5.46 6.81 11.09
N GLU A 162 -6.23 5.72 11.16
CA GLU A 162 -5.96 4.58 12.03
C GLU A 162 -4.63 3.92 11.68
N PHE A 163 -4.41 3.58 10.41
CA PHE A 163 -3.14 3.00 9.94
C PHE A 163 -1.93 3.87 10.30
N ARG A 164 -2.02 5.19 10.12
CA ARG A 164 -0.92 6.12 10.44
C ARG A 164 -0.70 6.33 11.95
N ARG A 165 -1.71 6.08 12.79
CA ARG A 165 -1.62 6.25 14.25
C ARG A 165 -1.55 4.93 15.02
N ARG A 166 -1.64 3.79 14.33
CA ARG A 166 -1.66 2.47 14.96
C ARG A 166 -0.46 2.25 15.88
N ASP A 167 -0.70 1.59 17.00
CA ASP A 167 0.33 1.14 17.92
C ASP A 167 1.23 0.10 17.23
N LEU A 168 2.54 0.29 17.36
CA LEU A 168 3.59 -0.56 16.81
C LEU A 168 4.30 -1.37 17.91
N SER A 169 3.94 -1.19 19.19
CA SER A 169 4.56 -1.87 20.32
C SER A 169 4.44 -3.40 20.25
N GLY A 170 3.35 -3.89 19.67
CA GLY A 170 3.10 -5.33 19.43
C GLY A 170 3.86 -5.93 18.25
N THR A 171 4.55 -5.12 17.44
CA THR A 171 5.22 -5.55 16.20
C THR A 171 6.68 -5.10 16.19
N PRO A 172 7.54 -5.63 17.09
CA PRO A 172 8.96 -5.31 17.08
C PRO A 172 9.57 -5.73 15.73
N CYS A 173 10.44 -4.87 15.19
CA CYS A 173 11.02 -5.06 13.86
C CYS A 173 12.54 -4.97 13.90
N CYS A 174 13.23 -5.98 13.37
CA CYS A 174 14.70 -6.01 13.36
C CYS A 174 15.31 -5.20 12.22
N TYR A 175 14.64 -5.15 11.06
CA TYR A 175 15.09 -4.41 9.89
C TYR A 175 14.07 -3.38 9.46
N LEU A 176 14.55 -2.24 8.99
CA LEU A 176 13.74 -1.14 8.50
C LEU A 176 14.20 -0.75 7.10
N TRP A 177 13.32 -0.82 6.11
CA TRP A 177 13.56 -0.28 4.78
C TRP A 177 12.85 1.07 4.68
N LEU A 178 13.57 2.10 4.22
CA LEU A 178 13.07 3.46 4.03
C LEU A 178 13.24 3.88 2.57
N ASP A 179 12.25 4.56 2.02
CA ASP A 179 12.36 5.16 0.69
C ASP A 179 11.42 6.37 0.57
N ALA A 180 11.69 7.20 -0.43
CA ALA A 180 10.83 8.32 -0.82
C ALA A 180 10.46 8.21 -2.29
N THR A 181 9.20 8.50 -2.62
CA THR A 181 8.75 8.63 -4.01
C THR A 181 8.06 9.96 -4.25
N TYR A 182 8.42 10.62 -5.34
CA TYR A 182 7.88 11.92 -5.70
C TYR A 182 6.64 11.80 -6.58
N MET A 183 5.59 12.54 -6.21
CA MET A 183 4.31 12.61 -6.91
C MET A 183 3.82 14.06 -6.95
N SER A 184 3.12 14.43 -8.02
CA SER A 184 2.59 15.78 -8.22
C SER A 184 1.34 15.99 -7.37
N CYS A 185 1.32 17.09 -6.62
CA CYS A 185 0.22 17.51 -5.76
C CYS A 185 -0.06 18.99 -5.96
N ARG A 186 -1.33 19.38 -5.93
CA ARG A 186 -1.71 20.78 -5.75
C ARG A 186 -1.51 21.17 -4.29
N VAL A 187 -0.74 22.23 -4.07
CA VAL A 187 -0.51 22.86 -2.77
C VAL A 187 -0.76 24.36 -2.96
N GLY A 188 -1.80 24.87 -2.29
CA GLY A 188 -2.31 26.22 -2.57
C GLY A 188 -2.73 26.37 -4.03
N SER A 189 -2.17 27.35 -4.72
CA SER A 189 -2.48 27.67 -6.12
C SER A 189 -1.56 26.99 -7.14
N SER A 190 -0.59 26.18 -6.71
CA SER A 190 0.43 25.59 -7.59
C SER A 190 0.47 24.06 -7.51
N VAL A 191 0.85 23.42 -8.62
CA VAL A 191 1.15 21.98 -8.64
C VAL A 191 2.64 21.81 -8.41
N VAL A 192 3.00 21.12 -7.33
CA VAL A 192 4.39 20.90 -6.90
C VAL A 192 4.66 19.42 -6.73
N SER A 193 5.94 19.04 -6.85
CA SER A 193 6.40 17.71 -6.50
C SER A 193 6.41 17.57 -4.97
N GLN A 194 5.84 16.49 -4.44
CA GLN A 194 5.83 16.18 -3.02
C GLN A 194 6.45 14.81 -2.80
N GLY A 195 7.27 14.67 -1.76
CA GLY A 195 7.91 13.41 -1.40
C GLY A 195 6.99 12.59 -0.52
N VAL A 196 6.60 11.41 -0.96
CA VAL A 196 5.89 10.43 -0.15
C VAL A 196 6.93 9.50 0.47
N VAL A 197 7.07 9.54 1.79
CA VAL A 197 8.01 8.70 2.54
C VAL A 197 7.30 7.48 3.10
N THR A 198 7.95 6.32 2.99
CA THR A 198 7.38 5.03 3.45
C THR A 198 8.38 4.27 4.30
N ALA A 199 7.86 3.56 5.31
CA ALA A 199 8.64 2.68 6.18
C ALA A 199 8.09 1.25 6.13
N ILE A 200 8.97 0.28 5.87
CA ILE A 200 8.64 -1.15 5.90
C ILE A 200 9.55 -1.83 6.93
N GLY A 201 8.96 -2.58 7.86
CA GLY A 201 9.68 -3.34 8.87
C GLY A 201 9.66 -4.84 8.61
N LEU A 202 10.68 -5.57 9.07
CA LEU A 202 10.62 -7.04 9.23
C LEU A 202 10.28 -7.38 10.68
N GLY A 203 9.09 -7.94 10.89
CA GLY A 203 8.63 -8.37 12.21
C GLY A 203 9.29 -9.65 12.70
N ALA A 204 9.20 -9.92 14.00
CA ALA A 204 9.65 -11.19 14.60
C ALA A 204 8.91 -12.42 14.07
N ASP A 205 7.71 -12.24 13.51
CA ASP A 205 6.93 -13.25 12.80
C ASP A 205 7.52 -13.62 11.42
N GLY A 206 8.59 -12.94 11.00
CA GLY A 206 9.24 -13.11 9.70
C GLY A 206 8.45 -12.54 8.53
N ARG A 207 7.44 -11.69 8.80
CA ARG A 207 6.64 -10.99 7.80
C ARG A 207 7.05 -9.53 7.70
N LYS A 208 6.70 -8.94 6.56
CA LYS A 208 6.94 -7.52 6.31
C LYS A 208 5.69 -6.72 6.67
N HIS A 209 5.90 -5.60 7.35
CA HIS A 209 4.83 -4.72 7.81
C HIS A 209 5.08 -3.30 7.31
N PHE A 210 4.06 -2.62 6.80
CA PHE A 210 4.14 -1.20 6.48
C PHE A 210 3.99 -0.39 7.76
N LEU A 211 5.08 0.16 8.29
CA LEU A 211 5.07 0.82 9.60
C LEU A 211 4.50 2.24 9.54
N GLY A 212 4.60 2.90 8.39
CA GLY A 212 4.04 4.23 8.21
C GLY A 212 4.25 4.80 6.81
N CYS A 213 3.47 5.84 6.52
CA CYS A 213 3.53 6.64 5.31
C CYS A 213 3.24 8.10 5.67
N ASP A 214 4.00 9.02 5.08
CA ASP A 214 3.74 10.45 5.20
C ASP A 214 4.13 11.24 3.94
N VAL A 215 3.73 12.51 3.88
CA VAL A 215 4.09 13.44 2.81
C VAL A 215 5.00 14.53 3.38
N VAL A 216 6.19 14.66 2.80
CA VAL A 216 7.20 15.66 3.18
C VAL A 216 7.47 16.60 2.00
N ASP A 217 7.76 17.86 2.33
CA ASP A 217 8.09 18.88 1.34
C ASP A 217 9.52 18.78 0.82
N THR A 218 10.44 18.45 1.72
CA THR A 218 11.85 18.22 1.42
C THR A 218 12.33 17.01 2.22
N GLU A 219 13.27 16.26 1.66
CA GLU A 219 13.94 15.15 2.36
C GLU A 219 15.01 15.66 3.36
N SER A 220 14.71 16.75 4.08
CA SER A 220 15.59 17.30 5.12
C SER A 220 15.72 16.33 6.31
N GLU A 221 16.74 16.56 7.15
CA GLU A 221 16.88 15.82 8.41
C GLU A 221 15.63 15.98 9.27
N ASP A 222 15.09 17.20 9.40
CA ASP A 222 13.91 17.45 10.23
C ASP A 222 12.67 16.70 9.73
N SER A 223 12.44 16.63 8.42
CA SER A 223 11.33 15.87 7.83
C SER A 223 11.44 14.38 8.13
N TRP A 224 12.63 13.80 7.93
CA TRP A 224 12.89 12.40 8.25
C TRP A 224 12.84 12.13 9.74
N ALA A 225 13.36 13.04 10.57
CA ALA A 225 13.34 12.91 12.02
C ALA A 225 11.91 12.98 12.57
N ALA A 226 11.05 13.84 12.04
CA ALA A 226 9.63 13.88 12.40
C ALA A 226 8.93 12.55 12.03
N PHE A 227 9.14 12.05 10.81
CA PHE A 227 8.54 10.79 10.38
C PHE A 227 9.01 9.58 11.21
N LEU A 228 10.34 9.43 11.37
CA LEU A 228 10.94 8.34 12.14
C LEU A 228 10.66 8.46 13.65
N GLY A 229 10.61 9.68 14.17
CA GLY A 229 10.18 9.97 15.55
C GLY A 229 8.77 9.49 15.81
N GLY A 230 7.83 9.80 14.90
CA GLY A 230 6.46 9.32 14.97
C GLY A 230 6.32 7.78 14.89
N LEU A 231 7.26 7.06 14.27
CA LEU A 231 7.30 5.59 14.36
C LEU A 231 7.71 5.11 15.75
N ARG A 232 8.71 5.75 16.35
CA ARG A 232 9.20 5.41 17.71
C ARG A 232 8.21 5.76 18.79
N GLU A 233 7.54 6.91 18.69
CA GLU A 233 6.48 7.34 19.61
C GLU A 233 5.30 6.36 19.62
N ARG A 234 5.01 5.74 18.47
CA ARG A 234 4.03 4.65 18.35
C ARG A 234 4.55 3.29 18.83
N GLY A 235 5.75 3.20 19.38
CA GLY A 235 6.27 1.96 19.98
C GLY A 235 7.18 1.11 19.08
N LEU A 236 7.63 1.60 17.92
CA LEU A 236 8.59 0.86 17.09
C LEU A 236 9.91 0.62 17.86
N ALA A 237 10.26 -0.65 18.03
CA ALA A 237 11.46 -1.09 18.74
C ALA A 237 12.16 -2.26 18.03
N GLY A 238 13.43 -2.50 18.43
CA GLY A 238 14.22 -3.66 17.98
C GLY A 238 15.04 -3.46 16.70
N VAL A 239 14.99 -2.27 16.08
CA VAL A 239 15.66 -2.00 14.79
C VAL A 239 17.18 -2.10 14.93
N ARG A 240 17.79 -3.04 14.20
CA ARG A 240 19.24 -3.31 14.15
C ARG A 240 19.90 -2.84 12.85
N LEU A 241 19.14 -2.81 11.76
CA LEU A 241 19.59 -2.35 10.45
C LEU A 241 18.55 -1.48 9.74
N VAL A 242 18.97 -0.33 9.26
CA VAL A 242 18.18 0.48 8.30
C VAL A 242 18.77 0.34 6.90
N VAL A 243 17.92 0.05 5.91
CA VAL A 243 18.28 0.00 4.48
C VAL A 243 17.61 1.17 3.75
N SER A 244 18.39 2.02 3.09
CA SER A 244 17.85 3.19 2.36
C SER A 244 18.79 3.66 1.25
N ASP A 245 18.40 4.71 0.52
CA ASP A 245 19.38 5.53 -0.22
C ASP A 245 20.20 6.41 0.75
N SER A 246 21.32 6.93 0.25
CA SER A 246 22.27 7.84 0.90
C SER A 246 21.81 9.30 0.96
N HIS A 247 20.50 9.58 1.00
CA HIS A 247 20.02 10.94 1.16
C HIS A 247 20.48 11.50 2.51
N ALA A 248 21.22 12.62 2.50
CA ALA A 248 21.92 13.12 3.69
C ALA A 248 20.99 13.35 4.88
N GLY A 249 19.81 13.94 4.66
CA GLY A 249 18.80 14.14 5.70
C GLY A 249 18.28 12.83 6.31
N LEU A 250 18.11 11.79 5.50
CA LEU A 250 17.67 10.47 5.96
C LEU A 250 18.74 9.84 6.84
N VAL A 251 19.98 9.80 6.37
CA VAL A 251 21.11 9.17 7.08
C VAL A 251 21.37 9.87 8.42
N ALA A 252 21.29 11.21 8.45
CA ALA A 252 21.41 11.99 9.68
C ALA A 252 20.29 11.67 10.67
N ALA A 253 19.03 11.65 10.21
CA ALA A 253 17.88 11.32 11.05
C ALA A 253 17.95 9.90 11.63
N VAL A 254 18.37 8.91 10.83
CA VAL A 254 18.59 7.53 11.29
C VAL A 254 19.65 7.49 12.38
N SER A 255 20.80 8.14 12.16
CA SER A 255 21.90 8.17 13.13
C SER A 255 21.49 8.81 14.46
N ARG A 256 20.65 9.84 14.40
CA ARG A 256 20.11 10.54 15.58
C ARG A 256 19.09 9.70 16.35
N LEU A 257 18.15 9.05 15.65
CA LEU A 257 16.98 8.42 16.27
C LEU A 257 17.14 6.92 16.55
N PHE A 258 17.98 6.21 15.81
CA PHE A 258 18.23 4.78 15.94
C PHE A 258 19.69 4.53 16.31
N GLN A 259 20.10 5.03 17.48
CA GLN A 259 21.46 4.82 17.99
C GLN A 259 21.77 3.33 18.16
N GLY A 260 22.96 2.90 17.75
CA GLY A 260 23.37 1.48 17.75
C GLY A 260 22.82 0.66 16.58
N CYS A 261 22.00 1.25 15.71
CA CYS A 261 21.57 0.63 14.46
C CYS A 261 22.64 0.80 13.38
N ALA A 262 22.93 -0.26 12.64
CA ALA A 262 23.73 -0.16 11.43
C ALA A 262 22.92 0.47 10.30
N TRP A 263 23.60 1.09 9.34
CA TRP A 263 22.98 1.63 8.14
C TRP A 263 23.56 0.96 6.89
N GLN A 264 22.68 0.39 6.07
CA GLN A 264 22.99 -0.20 4.78
C GLN A 264 22.53 0.74 3.67
N ARG A 265 23.50 1.23 2.90
CA ARG A 265 23.21 1.92 1.63
C ARG A 265 22.76 0.90 0.60
N CYS A 266 21.61 1.13 -0.01
CA CYS A 266 21.09 0.29 -1.08
C CYS A 266 22.10 0.19 -2.23
N VAL A 267 22.56 -1.03 -2.54
CA VAL A 267 23.54 -1.27 -3.61
C VAL A 267 23.03 -0.78 -4.98
N THR A 268 21.73 -0.93 -5.26
CA THR A 268 21.14 -0.44 -6.51
C THR A 268 21.24 1.08 -6.63
N HIS A 269 20.99 1.82 -5.55
CA HIS A 269 21.15 3.29 -5.54
C HIS A 269 22.62 3.68 -5.65
N LEU A 270 23.51 3.01 -4.91
CA LEU A 270 24.96 3.23 -5.02
C LEU A 270 25.45 3.04 -6.46
N GLN A 271 25.02 1.97 -7.15
CA GLN A 271 25.35 1.76 -8.56
C GLN A 271 24.85 2.92 -9.42
N ARG A 272 23.62 3.41 -9.23
CA ARG A 272 23.12 4.60 -9.97
C ARG A 272 23.96 5.85 -9.68
N ASN A 273 24.38 6.07 -8.43
CA ASN A 273 25.24 7.21 -8.07
C ASN A 273 26.61 7.10 -8.76
N LEU A 274 27.22 5.92 -8.77
CA LEU A 274 28.50 5.68 -9.46
C LEU A 274 28.38 5.86 -10.97
N GLN A 275 27.30 5.35 -11.58
CA GLN A 275 27.03 5.56 -13.01
C GLN A 275 26.90 7.05 -13.35
N SER A 276 26.22 7.82 -12.50
CA SER A 276 26.14 9.27 -12.65
C SER A 276 27.51 9.96 -12.50
N ALA A 277 28.32 9.52 -11.53
CA ALA A 277 29.69 10.04 -11.33
C ALA A 277 30.66 9.67 -12.46
N CYS A 278 30.36 8.61 -13.22
CA CYS A 278 31.07 8.20 -14.43
C CYS A 278 30.42 8.75 -15.72
N SER A 279 29.51 9.73 -15.64
CA SER A 279 28.91 10.33 -16.84
C SER A 279 29.98 10.87 -17.79
N GLY A 280 29.81 10.62 -19.09
CA GLY A 280 30.79 10.98 -20.13
C GLY A 280 32.00 10.04 -20.26
N ARG A 281 32.14 9.01 -19.41
CA ARG A 281 33.19 7.98 -19.56
C ARG A 281 32.79 6.88 -20.55
N PRO A 282 33.75 6.12 -21.09
CA PRO A 282 33.48 4.97 -21.95
C PRO A 282 32.54 3.96 -21.27
N GLU A 283 31.68 3.32 -22.05
CA GLU A 283 30.69 2.37 -21.52
C GLU A 283 31.35 1.16 -20.86
N ASP A 284 32.49 0.70 -21.38
CA ASP A 284 33.24 -0.39 -20.75
C ASP A 284 33.78 -0.01 -19.37
N SER A 285 34.25 1.22 -19.19
CA SER A 285 34.69 1.72 -17.87
C SER A 285 33.52 1.78 -16.89
N LYS A 286 32.36 2.28 -17.32
CA LYS A 286 31.13 2.31 -16.51
C LYS A 286 30.67 0.91 -16.12
N ALA A 287 30.70 -0.02 -17.07
CA ALA A 287 30.31 -1.40 -16.86
C ALA A 287 31.28 -2.13 -15.92
N ALA A 288 32.60 -1.87 -16.03
CA ALA A 288 33.59 -2.37 -15.09
C ALA A 288 33.36 -1.86 -13.67
N VAL A 289 33.08 -0.55 -13.46
CA VAL A 289 32.73 -0.02 -12.12
C VAL A 289 31.52 -0.76 -11.53
N ARG A 290 30.46 -0.98 -12.34
CA ARG A 290 29.28 -1.75 -11.89
C ARG A 290 29.66 -3.20 -11.52
N ASP A 291 30.47 -3.85 -12.33
CA ASP A 291 30.87 -5.24 -12.13
C ASP A 291 31.79 -5.38 -10.90
N LEU A 292 32.64 -4.40 -10.60
CA LEU A 292 33.45 -4.35 -9.38
C LEU A 292 32.61 -4.21 -8.11
N VAL A 293 31.61 -3.32 -8.10
CA VAL A 293 30.63 -3.24 -7.00
C VAL A 293 29.94 -4.59 -6.81
N HIS A 294 29.48 -5.20 -7.91
CA HIS A 294 28.84 -6.51 -7.87
C HIS A 294 29.78 -7.58 -7.33
N ALA A 295 31.03 -7.61 -7.77
CA ALA A 295 32.03 -8.56 -7.30
C ALA A 295 32.24 -8.44 -5.80
N ALA A 296 32.33 -7.23 -5.24
CA ALA A 296 32.52 -7.06 -3.80
C ALA A 296 31.28 -7.48 -2.98
N VAL A 297 30.08 -7.02 -3.33
CA VAL A 297 28.88 -7.20 -2.50
C VAL A 297 28.25 -8.61 -2.57
N TYR A 298 28.66 -9.41 -3.55
CA TYR A 298 28.20 -10.81 -3.70
C TYR A 298 29.20 -11.84 -3.16
N GLN A 299 30.28 -11.42 -2.50
CA GLN A 299 31.17 -12.35 -1.82
C GLN A 299 30.48 -13.04 -0.65
N ASP A 300 30.88 -14.29 -0.43
CA ASP A 300 30.38 -15.09 0.68
C ASP A 300 31.16 -14.88 1.97
N ASP A 301 32.43 -14.52 1.83
CA ASP A 301 33.32 -14.11 2.91
C ASP A 301 33.34 -12.58 2.98
N PRO A 302 32.86 -11.98 4.08
CA PRO A 302 32.89 -10.52 4.27
C PRO A 302 34.30 -9.92 4.30
N ASP A 303 35.31 -10.67 4.75
CA ASP A 303 36.70 -10.19 4.72
C ASP A 303 37.18 -10.10 3.27
N LEU A 304 36.78 -11.06 2.42
CA LEU A 304 37.05 -11.00 0.99
C LEU A 304 36.29 -9.84 0.33
N ALA A 305 35.04 -9.59 0.71
CA ALA A 305 34.26 -8.46 0.20
C ALA A 305 35.00 -7.13 0.39
N ARG A 306 35.53 -6.90 1.60
CA ARG A 306 36.34 -5.71 1.93
C ARG A 306 37.66 -5.67 1.15
N CYS A 307 38.36 -6.81 1.02
CA CYS A 307 39.57 -6.85 0.21
C CYS A 307 39.31 -6.53 -1.27
N VAL A 308 38.22 -7.06 -1.86
CA VAL A 308 37.83 -6.76 -3.24
C VAL A 308 37.47 -5.28 -3.38
N TRP A 309 36.76 -4.70 -2.40
CA TRP A 309 36.44 -3.28 -2.38
C TRP A 309 37.71 -2.42 -2.37
N ALA A 310 38.61 -2.65 -1.41
CA ALA A 310 39.85 -1.90 -1.27
C ALA A 310 40.75 -2.01 -2.51
N GLU A 311 40.82 -3.19 -3.13
CA GLU A 311 41.59 -3.42 -4.36
C GLU A 311 40.96 -2.73 -5.59
N ALA A 312 39.63 -2.64 -5.64
CA ALA A 312 38.92 -1.95 -6.72
C ALA A 312 39.00 -0.43 -6.62
N ALA A 313 39.14 0.14 -5.41
CA ALA A 313 39.03 1.58 -5.17
C ALA A 313 40.02 2.44 -6.00
N PRO A 314 41.33 2.11 -6.10
CA PRO A 314 42.26 2.88 -6.93
C PRO A 314 41.86 2.89 -8.41
N TRP A 315 41.34 1.77 -8.91
CA TRP A 315 40.90 1.65 -10.30
C TRP A 315 39.62 2.46 -10.56
N VAL A 316 38.65 2.44 -9.63
CA VAL A 316 37.45 3.28 -9.77
C VAL A 316 37.81 4.77 -9.74
N ALA A 317 38.77 5.16 -8.90
CA ALA A 317 39.28 6.54 -8.84
C ALA A 317 39.97 6.98 -10.15
N SER A 318 40.68 6.08 -10.85
CA SER A 318 41.31 6.40 -12.14
C SER A 318 40.28 6.60 -13.27
N VAL A 319 39.13 5.91 -13.21
CA VAL A 319 38.01 6.14 -14.15
C VAL A 319 37.36 7.51 -13.93
N SER A 320 37.13 7.89 -12.67
CA SER A 320 36.56 9.19 -12.30
C SER A 320 36.85 9.47 -10.82
N ALA A 321 37.52 10.58 -10.52
CA ALA A 321 37.80 10.99 -9.14
C ALA A 321 36.53 11.02 -8.28
N ARG A 322 35.44 11.58 -8.81
CA ARG A 322 34.13 11.60 -8.14
C ARG A 322 33.57 10.20 -7.87
N ALA A 323 33.77 9.25 -8.80
CA ALA A 323 33.32 7.88 -8.58
C ALA A 323 34.20 7.18 -7.52
N GLY A 324 35.51 7.44 -7.52
CA GLY A 324 36.44 6.99 -6.49
C GLY A 324 36.01 7.45 -5.10
N GLU A 325 35.75 8.74 -4.91
CA GLU A 325 35.26 9.30 -3.64
C GLU A 325 33.96 8.63 -3.17
N VAL A 326 32.97 8.49 -4.06
CA VAL A 326 31.69 7.84 -3.74
C VAL A 326 31.89 6.37 -3.38
N PHE A 327 32.79 5.67 -4.08
CA PHE A 327 33.06 4.25 -3.87
C PHE A 327 33.80 4.02 -2.55
N GLU A 328 34.84 4.80 -2.26
CA GLU A 328 35.62 4.72 -1.04
C GLU A 328 34.77 5.02 0.20
N GLN A 329 34.04 6.14 0.20
CA GLN A 329 33.16 6.53 1.32
C GLN A 329 32.01 5.53 1.56
N ALA A 330 31.63 4.75 0.54
CA ALA A 330 30.51 3.84 0.64
C ALA A 330 30.87 2.50 1.28
N GLU A 331 32.14 2.11 1.44
CA GLU A 331 32.55 0.74 1.83
C GLU A 331 31.74 0.20 3.01
N ASP A 332 31.79 0.90 4.16
CA ASP A 332 31.14 0.45 5.38
C ASP A 332 29.62 0.38 5.23
N SER A 333 29.02 1.41 4.61
CA SER A 333 27.58 1.46 4.38
C SER A 333 27.09 0.44 3.33
N ALA A 334 27.94 0.09 2.36
CA ALA A 334 27.60 -0.83 1.27
C ALA A 334 27.73 -2.30 1.71
N LEU A 335 28.58 -2.57 2.70
CA LEU A 335 28.86 -3.90 3.23
C LEU A 335 28.27 -4.16 4.64
N ALA A 336 27.56 -3.20 5.23
CA ALA A 336 26.97 -3.31 6.57
C ALA A 336 26.09 -4.56 6.75
N PHE A 337 25.36 -4.97 5.70
CA PHE A 337 24.53 -6.18 5.71
C PHE A 337 25.32 -7.46 6.06
N THR A 338 26.64 -7.50 5.83
CA THR A 338 27.49 -8.68 6.09
C THR A 338 27.71 -8.98 7.58
N ALA A 339 27.30 -8.07 8.46
CA ALA A 339 27.28 -8.27 9.91
C ALA A 339 26.03 -9.04 10.39
N PHE A 340 25.03 -9.22 9.53
CA PHE A 340 23.75 -9.88 9.84
C PHE A 340 23.74 -11.34 9.38
N PRO A 341 22.73 -12.15 9.77
CA PRO A 341 22.62 -13.53 9.34
C PRO A 341 22.70 -13.68 7.82
N ARG A 342 23.53 -14.63 7.37
CA ARG A 342 23.84 -14.82 5.95
C ARG A 342 22.59 -15.10 5.10
N ALA A 343 21.60 -15.78 5.66
CA ALA A 343 20.31 -16.04 5.02
C ALA A 343 19.56 -14.74 4.64
N HIS A 344 19.83 -13.63 5.35
CA HIS A 344 19.12 -12.36 5.14
C HIS A 344 19.78 -11.46 4.09
N TRP A 345 21.05 -11.68 3.76
CA TRP A 345 21.87 -10.78 2.92
C TRP A 345 21.23 -10.43 1.58
N ALA A 346 20.58 -11.41 0.92
CA ALA A 346 19.90 -11.19 -0.36
C ALA A 346 18.77 -10.15 -0.29
N LYS A 347 18.15 -9.95 0.88
CA LYS A 347 17.09 -8.95 1.10
C LYS A 347 17.61 -7.63 1.67
N LEU A 348 18.77 -7.65 2.32
CA LEU A 348 19.35 -6.49 3.00
C LEU A 348 20.22 -5.63 2.07
N ARG A 349 20.92 -6.25 1.12
CA ARG A 349 21.79 -5.55 0.15
C ARG A 349 21.09 -4.47 -0.68
N THR A 350 19.78 -4.62 -0.92
CA THR A 350 19.01 -3.74 -1.78
C THR A 350 17.71 -3.30 -1.14
N ASN A 351 17.13 -2.23 -1.67
CA ASN A 351 15.84 -1.71 -1.24
C ASN A 351 14.67 -2.22 -2.10
N ASN A 352 14.79 -3.44 -2.64
CA ASN A 352 13.83 -3.98 -3.64
C ASN A 352 12.38 -4.05 -3.11
N VAL A 353 12.20 -4.20 -1.80
CA VAL A 353 10.86 -4.22 -1.18
C VAL A 353 10.18 -2.84 -1.32
N GLN A 354 10.92 -1.76 -1.10
CA GLN A 354 10.43 -0.40 -1.31
C GLN A 354 10.24 -0.11 -2.80
N GLU A 355 11.15 -0.55 -3.67
CA GLU A 355 10.97 -0.37 -5.12
C GLU A 355 9.68 -1.04 -5.64
N ARG A 356 9.30 -2.19 -5.07
CA ARG A 356 8.02 -2.85 -5.38
C ARG A 356 6.82 -2.07 -4.83
N ALA A 357 6.88 -1.61 -3.58
CA ALA A 357 5.83 -0.78 -2.98
C ALA A 357 5.63 0.53 -3.78
N ASN A 358 6.72 1.22 -4.11
CA ASN A 358 6.71 2.43 -4.93
C ASN A 358 6.18 2.19 -6.34
N ARG A 359 6.38 1.00 -6.91
CA ARG A 359 5.77 0.64 -8.21
C ARG A 359 4.25 0.52 -8.11
N GLU A 360 3.73 -0.07 -7.03
CA GLU A 360 2.29 -0.17 -6.79
C GLU A 360 1.64 1.19 -6.58
N ILE A 361 2.28 2.08 -5.82
CA ILE A 361 1.84 3.48 -5.66
C ILE A 361 1.86 4.18 -7.03
N LYS A 362 2.97 4.08 -7.77
CA LYS A 362 3.11 4.73 -9.09
C LYS A 362 2.11 4.20 -10.12
N ARG A 363 1.73 2.92 -10.05
CA ARG A 363 0.72 2.32 -10.94
C ARG A 363 -0.63 3.02 -10.81
N ARG A 364 -1.06 3.28 -9.58
CA ARG A 364 -2.32 3.99 -9.26
C ARG A 364 -2.21 5.48 -9.56
N TYR A 365 -1.08 6.09 -9.18
CA TYR A 365 -0.79 7.50 -9.46
C TYR A 365 -0.80 7.87 -10.94
N ARG A 366 -0.29 7.01 -11.84
CA ARG A 366 -0.25 7.26 -13.28
C ARG A 366 -1.62 7.59 -13.89
N VAL A 367 -2.71 7.11 -13.27
CA VAL A 367 -4.08 7.40 -13.72
C VAL A 367 -4.58 8.74 -13.20
N VAL A 368 -4.16 9.15 -11.99
CA VAL A 368 -4.54 10.41 -11.34
C VAL A 368 -3.77 11.60 -11.91
N GLN A 369 -2.49 11.40 -12.26
CA GLN A 369 -1.52 12.40 -12.76
C GLN A 369 -1.14 13.53 -11.78
N SER A 370 -2.10 14.11 -11.07
CA SER A 370 -1.85 15.12 -10.02
C SER A 370 -2.93 15.05 -8.95
N PHE A 371 -2.55 15.05 -7.68
CA PHE A 371 -3.50 15.08 -6.58
C PHE A 371 -4.05 16.48 -6.34
N PRO A 372 -5.31 16.60 -5.91
CA PRO A 372 -5.92 17.89 -5.56
C PRO A 372 -5.44 18.44 -4.20
N SER A 373 -4.96 17.58 -3.30
CA SER A 373 -4.45 17.93 -1.97
C SER A 373 -3.55 16.83 -1.42
N ARG A 374 -2.75 17.17 -0.39
CA ARG A 374 -1.91 16.19 0.34
C ARG A 374 -2.75 15.09 0.99
N GLU A 375 -3.94 15.43 1.48
CA GLU A 375 -4.87 14.47 2.07
C GLU A 375 -5.30 13.42 1.05
N SER A 376 -5.66 13.84 -0.17
CA SER A 376 -6.01 12.90 -1.24
C SER A 376 -4.82 12.03 -1.66
N MET A 377 -3.60 12.57 -1.62
CA MET A 377 -2.38 11.81 -1.87
C MET A 377 -2.14 10.75 -0.80
N LEU A 378 -2.26 11.13 0.48
CA LEU A 378 -2.14 10.21 1.62
C LEU A 378 -3.21 9.13 1.57
N ARG A 379 -4.46 9.49 1.26
CA ARG A 379 -5.58 8.55 1.16
C ARG A 379 -5.28 7.41 0.20
N LEU A 380 -4.98 7.75 -1.06
CA LEU A 380 -4.73 6.73 -2.09
C LEU A 380 -3.46 5.92 -1.79
N THR A 381 -2.40 6.58 -1.33
CA THR A 381 -1.14 5.90 -1.02
C THR A 381 -1.33 4.93 0.13
N CYS A 382 -1.85 5.38 1.27
CA CYS A 382 -2.02 4.53 2.45
C CYS A 382 -3.00 3.38 2.17
N ALA A 383 -4.12 3.63 1.49
CA ALA A 383 -5.05 2.57 1.11
C ALA A 383 -4.38 1.52 0.20
N SER A 384 -3.56 1.96 -0.77
CA SER A 384 -2.76 1.04 -1.60
C SER A 384 -1.73 0.23 -0.78
N LEU A 385 -1.14 0.83 0.25
CA LEU A 385 -0.19 0.15 1.12
C LEU A 385 -0.89 -0.88 2.01
N MET A 386 -2.05 -0.54 2.56
CA MET A 386 -2.89 -1.44 3.37
C MET A 386 -3.34 -2.66 2.57
N GLU A 387 -3.80 -2.47 1.33
CA GLU A 387 -4.14 -3.57 0.42
C GLU A 387 -2.93 -4.49 0.16
N THR A 388 -1.76 -3.88 -0.06
CA THR A 388 -0.49 -4.61 -0.28
C THR A 388 -0.06 -5.37 0.99
N GLU A 389 -0.21 -4.77 2.17
CA GLU A 389 0.07 -5.42 3.46
C GLU A 389 -0.84 -6.63 3.67
N GLY A 390 -2.13 -6.52 3.33
CA GLY A 390 -3.08 -7.64 3.37
C GLY A 390 -2.60 -8.84 2.56
N GLN A 391 -2.03 -8.62 1.37
CA GLN A 391 -1.44 -9.69 0.55
C GLN A 391 -0.16 -10.26 1.19
N TRP A 392 0.65 -9.43 1.83
CA TRP A 392 1.88 -9.85 2.53
C TRP A 392 1.60 -10.60 3.82
N SER A 393 0.47 -10.35 4.47
CA SER A 393 0.06 -11.03 5.71
C SER A 393 0.00 -12.57 5.55
N GLN A 394 -0.17 -13.06 4.32
CA GLN A 394 -0.15 -14.47 3.99
C GLN A 394 1.26 -15.01 3.69
N GLN A 395 2.21 -14.14 3.34
CA GLN A 395 3.56 -14.51 2.91
C GLN A 395 4.59 -14.27 4.01
N ARG A 396 5.32 -15.32 4.38
CA ARG A 396 6.42 -15.23 5.33
C ARG A 396 7.74 -15.23 4.56
N VAL A 397 8.59 -14.22 4.80
CA VAL A 397 9.85 -14.03 4.07
C VAL A 397 10.99 -14.79 4.73
N PHE A 398 10.96 -14.90 6.06
CA PHE A 398 11.89 -15.68 6.87
C PHE A 398 11.10 -16.51 7.89
N SER A 399 11.57 -17.70 8.26
CA SER A 399 10.98 -18.40 9.41
C SER A 399 11.06 -17.53 10.67
N GLU A 400 10.21 -17.77 11.68
CA GLU A 400 10.28 -17.04 12.95
C GLU A 400 11.68 -17.19 13.59
N ALA A 401 12.25 -18.40 13.56
CA ALA A 401 13.60 -18.65 14.07
C ALA A 401 14.65 -17.81 13.34
N SER A 402 14.61 -17.76 12.00
CA SER A 402 15.55 -16.95 11.20
C SER A 402 15.33 -15.46 11.46
N ALA A 403 14.07 -14.99 11.53
CA ALA A 403 13.78 -13.59 11.81
C ALA A 403 14.28 -13.15 13.20
N ALA A 404 14.17 -14.02 14.20
CA ALA A 404 14.68 -13.79 15.55
C ALA A 404 16.21 -13.54 15.58
N GLU A 405 16.99 -14.24 14.73
CA GLU A 405 18.44 -13.98 14.60
C GLU A 405 18.73 -12.53 14.16
N GLY A 406 17.80 -11.89 13.44
CA GLY A 406 17.94 -10.50 13.02
C GLY A 406 17.89 -9.50 14.17
N PHE A 407 17.31 -9.86 15.33
CA PHE A 407 17.27 -9.02 16.53
C PHE A 407 18.53 -9.11 17.37
N ALA A 408 19.38 -10.12 17.15
CA ALA A 408 20.60 -10.32 17.92
C ALA A 408 21.63 -9.20 17.65
N GLU A 409 22.53 -8.99 18.62
CA GLU A 409 23.74 -8.21 18.38
C GLU A 409 24.60 -8.90 17.32
N PRO A 410 25.08 -8.17 16.29
CA PRO A 410 26.09 -8.71 15.39
C PRO A 410 27.27 -9.21 16.22
N ALA A 411 27.66 -10.47 16.02
CA ALA A 411 28.80 -11.03 16.72
C ALA A 411 30.09 -10.31 16.34
N ASP A 412 30.99 -10.13 17.30
CA ASP A 412 32.34 -9.63 17.04
C ASP A 412 33.03 -10.53 16.01
N ARG A 413 33.48 -9.91 14.91
CA ARG A 413 34.30 -10.59 13.91
C ARG A 413 35.77 -10.35 14.25
N PRO A 414 36.53 -11.37 14.71
CA PRO A 414 37.95 -11.20 14.96
C PRO A 414 38.66 -10.86 13.64
N ALA A 415 39.62 -9.94 13.71
CA ALA A 415 40.40 -9.56 12.54
C ALA A 415 41.07 -10.81 11.93
N PRO A 416 41.08 -10.94 10.58
CA PRO A 416 41.72 -12.08 9.95
C PRO A 416 43.22 -12.10 10.27
N THR A 417 43.73 -13.29 10.58
CA THR A 417 45.17 -13.55 10.73
C THR A 417 45.95 -13.01 9.53
N GLU A 418 47.22 -12.66 9.72
CA GLU A 418 48.05 -12.10 8.64
C GLU A 418 48.12 -13.03 7.42
N GLY A 419 48.26 -14.34 7.63
CA GLY A 419 48.26 -15.34 6.56
C GLY A 419 46.96 -15.34 5.74
N ARG A 420 45.80 -15.30 6.42
CA ARG A 420 44.49 -15.19 5.77
C ARG A 420 44.35 -13.86 5.02
N ARG A 421 44.77 -12.75 5.64
CA ARG A 421 44.73 -11.41 5.01
C ARG A 421 45.52 -11.37 3.70
N ARG A 422 46.73 -11.95 3.68
CA ARG A 422 47.55 -12.04 2.45
C ARG A 422 46.88 -12.91 1.38
N ALA A 423 46.24 -14.02 1.76
CA ALA A 423 45.52 -14.89 0.83
C ALA A 423 44.29 -14.19 0.23
N LEU A 424 43.49 -13.54 1.07
CA LEU A 424 42.32 -12.75 0.65
C LEU A 424 42.74 -11.61 -0.28
N GLY A 425 43.83 -10.90 0.01
CA GLY A 425 44.35 -9.84 -0.85
C GLY A 425 44.82 -10.34 -2.21
N ARG A 426 45.46 -11.52 -2.30
CA ARG A 426 45.78 -12.14 -3.60
C ARG A 426 44.52 -12.47 -4.37
N ARG A 427 43.53 -13.08 -3.71
CA ARG A 427 42.26 -13.43 -4.35
C ARG A 427 41.48 -12.20 -4.83
N ALA A 428 41.49 -11.13 -4.05
CA ALA A 428 40.88 -9.86 -4.43
C ALA A 428 41.52 -9.27 -5.69
N ARG A 429 42.85 -9.28 -5.79
CA ARG A 429 43.58 -8.88 -7.01
C ARG A 429 43.15 -9.67 -8.24
N GLU A 430 43.16 -11.00 -8.14
CA GLU A 430 42.72 -11.87 -9.24
C GLU A 430 41.32 -11.51 -9.74
N ILE A 431 40.38 -11.27 -8.83
CA ILE A 431 38.99 -10.91 -9.17
C ILE A 431 38.93 -9.55 -9.88
N VAL A 432 39.62 -8.54 -9.34
CA VAL A 432 39.62 -7.18 -9.91
C VAL A 432 40.29 -7.19 -11.27
N ASP A 433 41.45 -7.83 -11.40
CA ASP A 433 42.21 -7.90 -12.64
C ASP A 433 41.41 -8.65 -13.73
N GLU A 434 40.75 -9.78 -13.40
CA GLU A 434 39.87 -10.49 -14.34
C GLU A 434 38.75 -9.60 -14.91
N ILE A 435 38.13 -8.77 -14.07
CA ILE A 435 37.04 -7.86 -14.50
C ILE A 435 37.56 -6.75 -15.42
N VAL A 436 38.72 -6.18 -15.09
CA VAL A 436 39.35 -5.09 -15.84
C VAL A 436 39.89 -5.60 -17.18
N GLU A 437 40.59 -6.74 -17.18
CA GLU A 437 41.18 -7.36 -18.38
C GLU A 437 40.11 -7.86 -19.36
N ARG A 438 39.03 -8.48 -18.87
CA ARG A 438 37.90 -8.93 -19.72
C ARG A 438 37.31 -7.81 -20.58
N ARG A 439 37.50 -6.56 -20.16
CA ARG A 439 36.99 -5.36 -20.84
C ARG A 439 38.08 -4.62 -21.64
N GLY A 440 39.27 -5.19 -21.78
CA GLY A 440 40.39 -4.60 -22.51
C GLY A 440 40.95 -3.33 -21.87
N LEU A 441 40.67 -3.10 -20.59
CA LEU A 441 41.11 -1.93 -19.84
C LEU A 441 42.47 -2.23 -19.20
N LYS A 442 43.37 -1.24 -19.15
CA LYS A 442 44.64 -1.36 -18.44
C LYS A 442 44.51 -0.72 -17.06
N LYS A 443 45.09 -1.37 -16.06
CA LYS A 443 45.40 -0.78 -14.76
C LYS A 443 46.72 -0.03 -14.98
N GLU A 444 46.69 1.30 -14.98
CA GLU A 444 47.92 2.12 -15.01
C GLU A 444 48.67 2.06 -13.68
#